data_AF-A0A966DQ70-F1
#
_entry.id   AF-A0A966DQ70-F1
#
_cell.length_a   1.000
_cell.length_b   1.000
_cell.length_c   1.000
_cell.angle_alpha   90.00
_cell.angle_beta   90.00
_cell.angle_gamma   90.00
#
_symmetry.space_group_name_H-M   'P 1'
#
loop_
_entity.id
_entity.type
_entity.pdbx_description
1 polymer ?
#
loop_
_entity_poly.entity_id
_entity_poly.type
_entity_poly.pdbx_seq_one_letter_code
_entity_poly.pdbx_strand_id
1 'polypeptide(L)'
;MEIENLQKTVTAWAEITEREWKAEINSLNIGVTGDLYESFQNDIITGNNTVRSVRFRFNDYGIYVNYGVGKEIRRGNTGNLGFTSLRNAKRWFSPVIYRETHILSRLLAEKYCMMGAGFIVEQINKEMKEKTESIVSPNTLK
;
A
#
# COMPACT_ATOMS: atom_id res chain seq x y z
N MET A 1 8.13 -18.34 7.35
CA MET A 1 9.05 -17.22 7.65
C MET A 1 8.98 -16.11 6.58
N GLU A 2 8.90 -16.45 5.28
CA GLU A 2 8.83 -15.44 4.20
C GLU A 2 7.47 -14.76 4.01
N ILE A 3 6.35 -15.46 4.22
CA ILE A 3 4.99 -14.87 4.09
C ILE A 3 4.74 -13.79 5.15
N GLU A 4 5.20 -14.02 6.38
CA GLU A 4 5.15 -13.03 7.46
C GLU A 4 5.95 -11.76 7.10
N ASN A 5 7.04 -11.93 6.35
CA ASN A 5 7.88 -10.83 5.87
C ASN A 5 7.14 -9.98 4.81
N LEU A 6 6.37 -10.59 3.91
CA LEU A 6 5.55 -9.87 2.93
C LEU A 6 4.50 -8.99 3.61
N GLN A 7 3.73 -9.56 4.55
CA GLN A 7 2.68 -8.80 5.26
C GLN A 7 3.29 -7.64 6.04
N LYS A 8 4.36 -7.89 6.82
CA LYS A 8 5.09 -6.84 7.55
C LYS A 8 5.61 -5.73 6.63
N THR A 9 6.13 -6.09 5.45
CA THR A 9 6.63 -5.13 4.47
C THR A 9 5.52 -4.21 3.96
N VAL A 10 4.36 -4.79 3.61
CA VAL A 10 3.21 -4.02 3.12
C VAL A 10 2.60 -3.17 4.25
N THR A 11 2.58 -3.67 5.48
CA THR A 11 2.15 -2.89 6.66
C THR A 11 3.04 -1.68 6.89
N ALA A 12 4.35 -1.88 6.94
CA ALA A 12 5.29 -0.78 7.12
C ALA A 12 5.18 0.25 5.98
N TRP A 13 5.00 -0.21 4.73
CA TRP A 13 4.77 0.69 3.60
C TRP A 13 3.48 1.53 3.75
N ALA A 14 2.38 0.90 4.20
CA ALA A 14 1.11 1.60 4.40
C ALA A 14 1.20 2.65 5.50
N GLU A 15 1.85 2.32 6.62
CA GLU A 15 2.12 3.25 7.73
C GLU A 15 3.01 4.42 7.30
N ILE A 16 4.05 4.16 6.50
CA ILE A 16 4.90 5.19 5.92
C ILE A 16 4.08 6.12 5.03
N THR A 17 3.27 5.57 4.13
CA THR A 17 2.44 6.36 3.21
C THR A 17 1.49 7.29 3.98
N GLU A 18 0.83 6.76 5.02
CA GLU A 18 -0.05 7.55 5.89
C GLU A 18 0.71 8.65 6.64
N ARG A 19 1.89 8.34 7.17
CA ARG A 19 2.76 9.31 7.86
C ARG A 19 3.19 10.45 6.94
N GLU A 20 3.54 10.15 5.70
CA GLU A 20 3.93 11.15 4.69
C GLU A 20 2.74 12.07 4.36
N TRP A 21 1.54 11.52 4.20
CA TRP A 21 0.33 12.33 4.04
C TRP A 21 0.04 13.24 5.22
N LYS A 22 0.17 12.72 6.44
CA LYS A 22 0.02 13.49 7.68
C LYS A 22 1.04 14.62 7.77
N ALA A 23 2.28 14.37 7.36
CA ALA A 23 3.33 15.38 7.28
C ALA A 23 2.99 16.49 6.28
N GLU A 24 2.49 16.14 5.09
CA GLU A 24 2.06 17.11 4.06
C GLU A 24 0.83 17.93 4.49
N ILE A 25 -0.13 17.31 5.19
CA ILE A 25 -1.27 18.02 5.77
C ILE A 25 -0.82 19.10 6.73
N ASN A 26 0.15 18.78 7.60
CA ASN A 26 0.71 19.72 8.56
C ASN A 26 1.54 20.80 7.86
N SER A 27 2.42 20.44 6.91
CA SER A 27 3.26 21.40 6.19
C SER A 27 2.45 22.44 5.41
N LEU A 28 1.32 22.01 4.84
CA LEU A 28 0.42 22.84 4.04
C LEU A 28 -0.66 23.53 4.89
N ASN A 29 -0.65 23.36 6.21
CA ASN A 29 -1.67 23.88 7.13
C ASN A 29 -3.10 23.55 6.64
N ILE A 30 -3.37 22.26 6.44
CA ILE A 30 -4.67 21.77 5.95
C ILE A 30 -5.55 21.38 7.14
N GLY A 31 -6.73 22.01 7.22
CA GLY A 31 -7.70 21.75 8.29
C GLY A 31 -7.46 22.64 9.51
N VAL A 32 -8.51 22.84 10.28
CA VAL A 32 -8.49 23.67 11.51
C VAL A 32 -8.78 22.81 12.73
N THR A 33 -9.75 21.91 12.62
CA THR A 33 -10.21 21.01 13.68
C THR A 33 -9.34 19.76 13.84
N GLY A 34 -8.53 19.41 12.83
CA GLY A 34 -7.78 18.16 12.79
C GLY A 34 -8.57 16.95 12.28
N ASP A 35 -9.87 17.10 11.95
CA ASP A 35 -10.74 15.97 11.56
C ASP A 35 -10.18 15.14 10.41
N LEU A 36 -9.55 15.78 9.42
CA LEU A 36 -8.89 15.05 8.31
C LEU A 36 -7.69 14.25 8.82
N TYR A 37 -6.86 14.85 9.65
CA TYR A 37 -5.65 14.22 10.20
C TYR A 37 -5.98 13.01 11.07
N GLU A 38 -7.04 13.10 11.86
CA GLU A 38 -7.49 12.00 12.73
C GLU A 38 -8.31 10.93 11.98
N SER A 39 -8.82 11.24 10.78
CA SER A 39 -9.66 10.31 10.01
C SER A 39 -8.91 9.18 9.29
N PHE A 40 -7.58 9.21 9.27
CA PHE A 40 -6.80 8.23 8.52
C PHE A 40 -6.95 6.83 9.12
N GLN A 41 -7.23 5.89 8.24
CA GLN A 41 -7.22 4.47 8.54
C GLN A 41 -6.67 3.73 7.33
N ASN A 42 -5.95 2.64 7.59
CA ASN A 42 -5.51 1.72 6.56
C ASN A 42 -5.86 0.29 6.93
N ASP A 43 -6.25 -0.50 5.93
CA ASP A 43 -6.40 -1.95 6.07
C ASP A 43 -5.62 -2.67 4.98
N ILE A 44 -5.04 -3.81 5.34
CA ILE A 44 -4.34 -4.70 4.41
C ILE A 44 -5.14 -5.98 4.31
N ILE A 45 -5.63 -6.28 3.12
CA ILE A 45 -6.37 -7.49 2.83
C ILE A 45 -5.41 -8.50 2.22
N THR A 46 -5.21 -9.60 2.91
CA THR A 46 -4.32 -10.68 2.52
C THR A 46 -5.10 -11.93 2.13
N GLY A 47 -4.56 -12.70 1.20
CA GLY A 47 -4.92 -14.11 0.96
C GLY A 47 -3.86 -15.03 1.58
N ASN A 48 -3.93 -16.32 1.29
CA ASN A 48 -3.02 -17.32 1.87
C ASN A 48 -1.54 -16.88 1.80
N ASN A 49 -1.04 -16.61 0.59
CA ASN A 49 0.37 -16.27 0.35
C ASN A 49 0.53 -14.96 -0.45
N THR A 50 -0.50 -14.12 -0.49
CA THR A 50 -0.54 -12.93 -1.35
C THR A 50 -1.18 -11.75 -0.63
N VAL A 51 -0.76 -10.54 -1.00
CA VAL A 51 -1.52 -9.33 -0.66
C VAL A 51 -2.53 -9.10 -1.77
N ARG A 52 -3.81 -9.01 -1.41
CA ARG A 52 -4.91 -8.79 -2.37
C ARG A 52 -5.18 -7.31 -2.61
N SER A 53 -5.19 -6.51 -1.54
CA SER A 53 -5.38 -5.06 -1.65
C SER A 53 -4.94 -4.34 -0.39
N VAL A 54 -4.46 -3.10 -0.55
CA VAL A 54 -4.29 -2.14 0.55
C VAL A 54 -5.35 -1.06 0.39
N ARG A 55 -6.10 -0.77 1.45
CA ARG A 55 -7.15 0.26 1.45
C ARG A 55 -6.77 1.38 2.40
N PHE A 56 -6.88 2.61 1.92
CA PHE A 56 -6.81 3.81 2.74
C PHE A 56 -8.19 4.46 2.82
N ARG A 57 -8.55 4.92 4.01
CA ARG A 57 -9.74 5.73 4.26
C ARG A 57 -9.34 7.00 4.98
N PHE A 58 -9.96 8.11 4.59
CA PHE A 58 -9.86 9.40 5.25
C PHE A 58 -11.05 10.25 4.80
N ASN A 59 -11.25 11.39 5.45
CA ASN A 59 -12.35 12.30 5.15
C ASN A 59 -12.25 12.84 3.70
N ASP A 60 -13.32 12.71 2.91
CA ASP A 60 -13.41 13.18 1.51
C ASP A 60 -13.05 14.66 1.34
N TYR A 61 -13.19 15.46 2.42
CA TYR A 61 -12.67 16.82 2.48
C TYR A 61 -11.23 16.93 1.98
N GLY A 62 -10.37 15.96 2.32
CA GLY A 62 -8.98 15.91 1.90
C GLY A 62 -8.81 15.86 0.38
N ILE A 63 -9.67 15.12 -0.33
CA ILE A 63 -9.66 15.07 -1.80
C ILE A 63 -10.02 16.44 -2.38
N TYR A 64 -11.02 17.11 -1.83
CA TYR A 64 -11.42 18.44 -2.28
C TYR A 64 -10.29 19.47 -2.11
N VAL A 65 -9.60 19.43 -0.97
CA VAL A 65 -8.42 20.28 -0.73
C VAL A 65 -7.28 19.98 -1.71
N ASN A 66 -7.03 18.69 -1.98
CA ASN A 66 -5.98 18.28 -2.91
C ASN A 66 -6.17 18.84 -4.32
N TYR A 67 -7.41 18.89 -4.79
CA TYR A 67 -7.74 19.41 -6.13
C TYR A 67 -8.16 20.89 -6.12
N GLY A 68 -8.27 21.53 -4.95
CA GLY A 68 -8.76 22.91 -4.84
C GLY A 68 -10.24 23.06 -5.22
N VAL A 69 -11.05 22.00 -5.12
CA VAL A 69 -12.47 21.99 -5.49
C VAL A 69 -13.37 22.06 -4.26
N GLY A 70 -14.70 22.18 -4.45
CA GLY A 70 -15.68 22.07 -3.36
C GLY A 70 -16.77 23.14 -3.40
N LYS A 71 -17.13 23.70 -2.22
CA LYS A 71 -18.34 24.53 -2.03
C LYS A 71 -18.52 25.63 -3.08
N GLU A 72 -17.43 26.26 -3.52
CA GLU A 72 -17.47 27.41 -4.42
C GLU A 72 -17.03 27.09 -5.87
N ILE A 73 -16.45 25.92 -6.10
CA ILE A 73 -15.98 25.48 -7.42
C ILE A 73 -16.68 24.16 -7.76
N ARG A 74 -17.78 24.25 -8.52
CA ARG A 74 -18.57 23.12 -9.04
C ARG A 74 -18.36 22.95 -10.55
N ARG A 75 -18.47 21.72 -11.07
CA ARG A 75 -18.49 21.46 -12.52
C ARG A 75 -19.61 22.28 -13.17
N GLY A 76 -19.27 23.04 -14.22
CA GLY A 76 -20.22 23.89 -14.94
C GLY A 76 -20.26 25.36 -14.51
N ASN A 77 -19.51 25.76 -13.48
CA ASN A 77 -19.28 27.18 -13.21
C ASN A 77 -18.16 27.69 -14.14
N THR A 78 -18.32 28.86 -14.77
CA THR A 78 -17.43 29.41 -15.82
C THR A 78 -16.04 29.82 -15.31
N GLY A 79 -15.71 29.51 -14.05
CA GLY A 79 -14.49 29.97 -13.37
C GLY A 79 -14.53 31.43 -12.95
N ASN A 80 -15.50 32.21 -13.45
CA ASN A 80 -15.73 33.59 -13.00
C ASN A 80 -16.70 33.60 -11.82
N LEU A 81 -16.15 33.58 -10.60
CA LEU A 81 -16.92 33.59 -9.37
C LEU A 81 -17.44 34.99 -8.99
N GLY A 82 -17.01 36.05 -9.68
CA GLY A 82 -17.25 37.43 -9.23
C GLY A 82 -16.47 37.82 -7.96
N PHE A 83 -15.66 36.89 -7.43
CA PHE A 83 -14.76 37.09 -6.29
C PHE A 83 -13.54 36.16 -6.40
N THR A 84 -12.47 36.45 -5.67
CA THR A 84 -11.29 35.58 -5.59
C THR A 84 -11.57 34.38 -4.70
N SER A 85 -11.54 33.16 -5.24
CA SER A 85 -11.70 31.96 -4.42
C SER A 85 -10.61 31.88 -3.36
N LEU A 86 -11.00 31.60 -2.12
CA LEU A 86 -10.06 31.31 -1.04
C LEU A 86 -9.48 29.88 -1.15
N ARG A 87 -10.00 29.04 -2.05
CA ARG A 87 -9.56 27.65 -2.22
C ARG A 87 -8.50 27.54 -3.31
N ASN A 88 -7.25 27.42 -2.89
CA ASN A 88 -6.14 27.00 -3.74
C ASN A 88 -5.90 25.50 -3.57
N ALA A 89 -5.55 24.80 -4.66
CA ALA A 89 -5.19 23.39 -4.60
C ALA A 89 -3.93 23.20 -3.73
N LYS A 90 -4.03 22.35 -2.72
CA LYS A 90 -2.91 21.98 -1.84
C LYS A 90 -2.56 20.51 -2.09
N ARG A 91 -1.54 20.26 -2.92
CA ARG A 91 -1.19 18.91 -3.39
C ARG A 91 -0.49 18.06 -2.32
N TRP A 92 -1.26 17.57 -1.35
CA TRP A 92 -0.75 16.75 -0.24
C TRP A 92 -0.82 15.24 -0.52
N PHE A 93 -1.88 14.79 -1.20
CA PHE A 93 -2.17 13.36 -1.41
C PHE A 93 -1.58 12.82 -2.72
N SER A 94 -1.87 13.50 -3.83
CA SER A 94 -1.57 12.98 -5.18
C SER A 94 -0.07 12.73 -5.44
N PRO A 95 0.86 13.62 -5.08
CA PRO A 95 2.29 13.37 -5.31
C PRO A 95 2.81 12.21 -4.47
N VAL A 96 2.37 12.14 -3.21
CA VAL A 96 2.77 11.08 -2.27
C VAL A 96 2.28 9.72 -2.78
N ILE A 97 1.00 9.55 -3.09
CA ILE A 97 0.48 8.23 -3.50
C ILE A 97 1.12 7.75 -4.80
N TYR A 98 1.42 8.67 -5.73
CA TYR A 98 2.12 8.32 -6.97
C TYR A 98 3.50 7.75 -6.68
N ARG A 99 4.30 8.44 -5.86
CA ARG A 99 5.62 7.98 -5.43
C ARG A 99 5.55 6.66 -4.67
N GLU A 100 4.67 6.57 -3.67
CA GLU A 100 4.55 5.41 -2.80
C GLU A 100 4.08 4.17 -3.56
N THR A 101 3.25 4.31 -4.60
CA THR A 101 2.83 3.18 -5.45
C THR A 101 4.01 2.54 -6.19
N HIS A 102 4.95 3.35 -6.68
CA HIS A 102 6.18 2.82 -7.31
C HIS A 102 7.07 2.09 -6.31
N ILE A 103 7.20 2.62 -5.09
CA ILE A 103 7.94 1.98 -4.00
C ILE A 103 7.30 0.63 -3.66
N LEU A 104 5.98 0.59 -3.49
CA LEU A 104 5.25 -0.65 -3.23
C LEU A 104 5.46 -1.68 -4.35
N SER A 105 5.38 -1.25 -5.60
CA SER A 105 5.60 -2.13 -6.76
C SER A 105 6.98 -2.81 -6.69
N ARG A 106 8.03 -2.05 -6.37
CA ARG A 106 9.38 -2.58 -6.17
C ARG A 106 9.44 -3.58 -5.01
N LEU A 107 8.88 -3.22 -3.85
CA LEU A 107 8.87 -4.07 -2.67
C LEU A 107 8.15 -5.39 -2.93
N LEU A 108 6.99 -5.35 -3.59
CA LEU A 108 6.23 -6.55 -3.93
C LEU A 108 6.98 -7.44 -4.93
N ALA A 109 7.59 -6.86 -5.96
CA ALA A 109 8.37 -7.62 -6.93
C ALA A 109 9.51 -8.39 -6.25
N GLU A 110 10.24 -7.73 -5.35
CA GLU A 110 11.32 -8.34 -4.58
C GLU A 110 10.81 -9.50 -3.70
N LYS A 111 9.75 -9.27 -2.92
CA LYS A 111 9.20 -10.28 -2.01
C LYS A 111 8.61 -11.48 -2.75
N TYR A 112 7.85 -11.26 -3.82
CA TYR A 112 7.30 -12.36 -4.60
C TYR A 112 8.40 -13.17 -5.32
N CYS A 113 9.47 -12.52 -5.78
CA CYS A 113 10.61 -13.24 -6.36
C CYS A 113 11.29 -14.15 -5.34
N MET A 114 11.52 -13.66 -4.12
CA MET A 114 12.09 -14.46 -3.03
C MET A 114 11.20 -15.66 -2.69
N MET A 115 9.89 -15.41 -2.51
CA MET A 115 8.92 -16.47 -2.22
C MET A 115 8.86 -17.53 -3.32
N GLY A 116 8.88 -17.11 -4.59
CA GLY A 116 8.89 -18.04 -5.73
C GLY A 116 10.14 -18.90 -5.76
N ALA A 117 11.31 -18.30 -5.55
CA ALA A 117 12.59 -19.02 -5.51
C ALA A 117 12.66 -19.99 -4.32
N GLY A 118 12.26 -19.54 -3.12
CA GLY A 118 12.21 -20.37 -1.92
C GLY A 118 11.31 -21.60 -2.11
N PHE A 119 10.12 -21.40 -2.66
CA PHE A 119 9.18 -22.49 -2.95
C PHE A 119 9.76 -23.54 -3.91
N ILE A 120 10.43 -23.11 -4.98
CA ILE A 120 11.06 -24.04 -5.94
C ILE A 120 12.16 -24.86 -5.25
N VAL A 121 13.02 -24.22 -4.46
CA VAL A 121 14.13 -24.88 -3.77
C VAL A 121 13.60 -25.89 -2.74
N GLU A 122 12.58 -25.52 -1.97
CA GLU A 122 11.95 -26.42 -0.99
C GLU A 122 11.37 -27.67 -1.66
N GLN A 123 10.67 -27.50 -2.79
CA GLN A 123 10.08 -28.61 -3.52
C GLN A 123 11.14 -29.56 -4.09
N ILE A 124 12.21 -29.01 -4.70
CA ILE A 124 13.32 -29.82 -5.21
C ILE A 124 14.00 -30.60 -4.08
N ASN A 125 14.28 -29.95 -2.95
CA ASN A 125 14.91 -30.60 -1.80
C ASN A 125 14.06 -31.74 -1.24
N LYS A 126 12.73 -31.55 -1.21
CA LYS A 126 11.79 -32.59 -0.80
C LYS A 126 11.83 -33.80 -1.74
N GLU A 127 11.74 -33.59 -3.04
CA GLU A 127 11.80 -34.68 -4.04
C GLU A 127 13.13 -35.44 -4.00
N MET A 128 14.25 -34.72 -3.84
CA MET A 128 15.57 -35.33 -3.72
C MET A 128 15.71 -36.17 -2.45
N LYS A 129 15.13 -35.70 -1.33
CA LYS A 129 15.09 -36.46 -0.07
C LYS A 129 14.28 -37.75 -0.22
N GLU A 130 13.07 -37.67 -0.79
CA GLU A 130 12.21 -38.84 -1.03
C GLU A 130 12.89 -39.88 -1.94
N LYS A 131 13.56 -39.43 -3.01
CA LYS A 131 14.38 -40.32 -3.86
C LYS A 131 15.51 -40.98 -3.07
N THR A 132 16.24 -40.21 -2.26
CA THR A 132 17.35 -40.75 -1.46
C THR A 132 16.86 -41.80 -0.47
N GLU A 133 15.74 -41.55 0.22
CA GLU A 133 15.13 -42.52 1.15
C GLU A 133 14.67 -43.80 0.45
N SER A 134 14.15 -43.70 -0.78
CA SER A 134 13.77 -44.86 -1.60
C SER A 134 14.96 -45.71 -2.05
N ILE A 135 16.14 -45.10 -2.23
CA ILE A 135 17.37 -45.79 -2.63
C ILE A 135 18.04 -46.49 -1.43
N VAL A 136 17.90 -45.94 -0.22
CA VAL A 136 18.55 -46.47 1.00
C VAL A 136 17.73 -47.58 1.68
N SER A 137 16.43 -47.72 1.40
CA SER A 137 15.58 -48.82 1.91
C SER A 137 15.15 -49.86 0.85
N PRO A 138 16.03 -50.41 0.00
CA PRO A 138 15.58 -51.21 -1.14
C PRO A 138 15.12 -52.64 -0.79
N ASN A 139 15.22 -53.11 0.46
CA ASN A 139 14.68 -54.44 0.82
C ASN A 139 14.49 -54.64 2.34
N THR A 140 13.23 -54.61 2.78
CA THR A 140 12.76 -55.32 3.99
C THR A 140 11.43 -55.99 3.68
N LEU A 141 11.35 -56.72 2.57
CA LEU A 141 10.27 -57.66 2.30
C LEU A 141 10.83 -58.96 1.68
N LYS A 142 11.32 -59.83 2.58
CA LYS A 142 11.24 -61.30 2.59
C LYS A 142 12.48 -61.91 3.25
#